data_AF-A0A0P7VJM8-F1
#
_entry.id   AF-A0A0P7VJM8-F1
#
_cell.length_a   1.000
_cell.length_b   1.000
_cell.length_c   1.000
_cell.angle_alpha   90.00
_cell.angle_beta   90.00
_cell.angle_gamma   90.00
#
_symmetry.space_group_name_H-M   'P 1'
#
loop_
_entity.id
_entity.type
_entity.pdbx_description
1 polymer ?
#
loop_
_entity_poly.entity_id
_entity_poly.type
_entity_poly.pdbx_seq_one_letter_code
_entity_poly.pdbx_strand_id
1 'polypeptide(L)' 'MAKFQVISRVDAFVDYVAEIEADDPHSAASIAYSGDADVIWRRQRVTEFDARRIATLDEHGEEIESTALGKF' A
#
# COMPACT_ATOMS: atom_id res chain seq x y z
N MET A 1 -11.13 15.46 -0.82
CA MET A 1 -10.27 14.28 -0.97
C MET A 1 -9.44 14.13 0.29
N ALA A 2 -9.27 12.89 0.74
CA ALA A 2 -8.43 12.56 1.89
C ALA A 2 -7.12 11.94 1.39
N LYS A 3 -6.07 12.07 2.18
CA LYS A 3 -4.76 11.48 1.91
C LYS A 3 -4.68 10.13 2.61
N PHE A 4 -4.39 9.09 1.84
CA PHE A 4 -4.25 7.72 2.32
C PHE A 4 -2.82 7.25 2.12
N GLN A 5 -2.28 6.55 3.13
CA GLN A 5 -1.00 5.87 2.99
C GLN A 5 -1.24 4.47 2.42
N VAL A 6 -0.59 4.19 1.29
CA VAL A 6 -0.65 2.87 0.63
C VAL A 6 0.73 2.23 0.66
N ILE A 7 0.77 0.94 0.99
CA ILE A 7 2.00 0.14 0.97
C ILE A 7 1.99 -0.75 -0.26
N SER A 8 3.08 -0.72 -1.02
CA SER A 8 3.37 -1.67 -2.09
C SER A 8 4.58 -2.51 -1.73
N ARG A 9 4.40 -3.84 -1.76
CA ARG A 9 5.45 -4.83 -1.55
C ARG A 9 5.78 -5.49 -2.89
N VAL A 10 6.95 -5.18 -3.45
CA VAL A 10 7.43 -5.71 -4.75
C VAL A 10 8.68 -6.55 -4.51
N ASP A 11 8.75 -7.71 -5.19
CA ASP A 11 9.88 -8.66 -5.18
C ASP A 11 10.51 -8.85 -3.78
N ALA A 12 9.77 -9.56 -2.94
CA ALA A 12 10.17 -10.16 -1.67
C ALA A 12 10.92 -9.32 -0.64
N PHE A 13 11.24 -8.04 -0.84
CA PHE A 13 12.20 -7.36 0.03
C PHE A 13 12.08 -5.84 0.12
N VAL A 14 11.13 -5.18 -0.55
CA VAL A 14 11.05 -3.72 -0.47
C VAL A 14 9.63 -3.24 -0.23
N ASP A 15 9.42 -2.69 0.96
CA ASP A 15 8.23 -1.91 1.28
C ASP A 15 8.39 -0.50 0.71
N TYR A 16 7.46 -0.14 -0.16
CA TYR A 16 7.27 1.21 -0.65
C TYR A 16 6.00 1.79 -0.03
N VAL A 17 6.05 3.02 0.45
CA VAL A 17 4.89 3.76 0.96
C VAL A 17 4.65 4.96 0.06
N ALA A 18 3.41 5.17 -0.38
CA ALA A 18 3.00 6.38 -1.07
C ALA A 18 1.83 7.04 -0.33
N GLU A 19 1.75 8.36 -0.43
CA GLU A 19 0.59 9.13 0.01
C GLU A 19 -0.25 9.45 -1.23
N ILE A 20 -1.50 8.99 -1.26
CA ILE A 20 -2.39 9.11 -2.42
C ILE A 20 -3.65 9.86 -1.98
N GLU A 21 -4.04 10.88 -2.75
CA GLU A 21 -5.31 11.57 -2.58
C GLU A 21 -6.42 10.80 -3.27
N ALA A 22 -7.46 10.42 -2.52
CA ALA A 22 -8.62 9.73 -3.05
C ALA A 22 -9.89 10.10 -2.27
N ASP A 23 -11.04 9.67 -2.76
CA ASP A 23 -12.33 9.84 -2.08
C ASP A 23 -12.54 8.80 -0.98
N ASP A 24 -11.91 7.62 -1.12
CA ASP A 24 -12.00 6.51 -0.17
C ASP A 24 -10.73 5.60 -0.23
N PRO A 25 -10.48 4.77 0.80
CA PRO A 25 -9.30 3.90 0.85
C PRO A 25 -9.21 2.88 -0.29
N HIS A 26 -10.35 2.39 -0.81
CA HIS A 26 -10.37 1.41 -1.88
C HIS A 26 -9.93 2.06 -3.21
N SER A 27 -10.41 3.27 -3.46
CA SER A 27 -9.96 4.10 -4.58
C SER A 27 -8.46 4.40 -4.51
N ALA A 28 -7.91 4.70 -3.31
CA ALA A 28 -6.47 4.92 -3.14
C ALA A 28 -5.63 3.67 -3.50
N ALA A 29 -6.05 2.48 -3.06
CA ALA A 29 -5.38 1.23 -3.40
C ALA A 29 -5.48 0.90 -4.90
N SER A 30 -6.63 1.20 -5.53
CA SER A 30 -6.83 1.04 -6.98
C SER A 30 -5.89 1.94 -7.79
N ILE A 31 -5.74 3.21 -7.39
CA ILE A 31 -4.80 4.17 -8.02
C ILE A 31 -3.34 3.71 -7.86
N ALA A 32 -2.98 3.19 -6.68
CA ALA A 32 -1.65 2.62 -6.46
C ALA A 32 -1.39 1.40 -7.36
N TYR A 33 -2.41 0.56 -7.56
CA TYR A 33 -2.32 -0.66 -8.36
C TYR A 33 -2.30 -0.40 -9.87
N SER A 34 -3.06 0.59 -10.36
CA SER A 34 -3.09 0.97 -11.78
C SER A 34 -1.75 1.55 -12.26
N GLY A 35 -0.86 1.93 -11.34
CA GLY A 35 0.45 2.48 -11.65
C GLY A 35 0.38 3.92 -12.15
N ASP A 36 -0.56 4.71 -11.63
CA ASP A 36 -0.71 6.11 -12.01
C ASP A 36 0.59 6.88 -11.80
N ALA A 37 0.96 7.73 -12.76
CA ALA A 37 2.31 8.29 -12.86
C ALA A 37 2.67 9.26 -11.71
N ASP A 38 1.67 9.74 -10.97
CA ASP A 38 1.82 10.67 -9.85
C ASP A 38 2.07 10.00 -8.48
N VAL A 39 2.10 8.67 -8.41
CA VAL A 39 2.33 7.96 -7.13
C VAL A 39 3.81 7.96 -6.76
N ILE A 40 4.20 8.83 -5.82
CA ILE A 40 5.57 8.93 -5.32
C ILE A 40 5.80 7.93 -4.17
N TRP A 41 6.48 6.85 -4.49
CA TRP A 41 6.84 5.79 -3.55
C TRP A 41 8.10 6.15 -2.72
N ARG A 42 8.02 5.99 -1.40
CA ARG A 42 9.13 6.14 -0.44
C ARG A 42 9.50 4.77 0.13
N ARG A 43 10.78 4.39 0.03
CA ARG A 43 11.32 3.13 0.56
C ARG A 43 11.34 3.16 2.10
N GLN A 44 10.65 2.23 2.76
CA GLN A 44 10.50 2.28 4.22
C GLN A 44 11.29 1.22 5.00
N ARG A 45 11.39 -0.05 4.54
CA ARG A 45 12.19 -1.14 5.15
C ARG A 45 12.26 -2.40 4.25
N VAL A 46 13.19 -3.30 4.55
CA VAL A 46 13.42 -4.57 3.82
C VAL A 46 12.98 -5.73 4.69
N THR A 47 11.88 -6.40 4.36
CA THR A 47 11.39 -7.59 5.08
C THR A 47 10.89 -8.64 4.08
N GLU A 48 11.26 -9.89 4.31
CA GLU A 48 11.18 -11.04 3.40
C GLU A 48 9.77 -11.66 3.33
N PHE A 49 9.11 -11.67 2.17
CA PHE A 49 7.85 -12.41 1.95
C PHE A 49 7.69 -12.92 0.50
N ASP A 50 7.43 -14.22 0.32
CA ASP A 50 7.30 -14.95 -0.97
C ASP A 50 5.93 -14.72 -1.68
N ALA A 51 5.03 -13.94 -1.08
CA ALA A 51 3.71 -13.64 -1.63
C ALA A 51 3.37 -12.15 -1.44
N ARG A 52 2.89 -11.48 -2.50
CA ARG A 52 2.47 -10.08 -2.46
C ARG A 52 1.23 -9.95 -1.55
N ARG A 53 1.40 -9.31 -0.40
CA ARG A 53 0.31 -8.92 0.51
C ARG A 53 0.23 -7.40 0.56
N ILE A 54 -0.94 -6.87 0.23
CA ILE A 54 -1.26 -5.44 0.27
C ILE A 54 -2.34 -5.25 1.33
N ALA A 55 -2.16 -4.32 2.26
CA ALA A 55 -3.18 -3.97 3.26
C ALA A 55 -3.10 -2.47 3.55
N THR A 56 -4.24 -1.88 3.92
CA THR A 56 -4.32 -0.50 4.41
C THR A 56 -3.82 -0.45 5.85
N LEU A 57 -3.15 0.65 6.24
CA LEU A 57 -2.79 0.91 7.63
C LEU A 57 -3.78 1.88 8.29
N ASP A 58 -3.97 1.74 9.61
CA ASP A 58 -4.73 2.68 10.42
C ASP A 58 -3.89 3.89 10.88
N GLU A 59 -4.49 4.76 11.72
CA GLU A 59 -3.84 5.96 12.26
C GLU A 59 -2.64 5.69 13.18
N HIS A 60 -2.48 4.45 13.66
CA HIS A 60 -1.38 3.99 14.49
C HIS A 60 -0.30 3.24 13.68
N GLY A 61 -0.53 3.02 12.38
CA GLY A 61 0.36 2.28 11.50
C GLY A 61 0.17 0.77 11.56
N GLU A 62 -0.96 0.29 12.08
CA GLU A 62 -1.31 -1.13 12.16
C GLU A 62 -2.10 -1.58 10.91
N GLU A 63 -1.90 -2.82 10.46
CA GLU A 63 -2.57 -3.36 9.27
C GLU A 63 -4.06 -3.62 9.52
N ILE A 64 -4.92 -3.10 8.64
CA ILE A 64 -6.36 -3.38 8.63
C ILE A 64 -6.61 -4.66 7.84
N GLU A 65 -6.73 -5.80 8.54
CA GLU A 65 -6.85 -7.13 7.92
C GLU A 65 -8.01 -7.26 6.92
N SER A 66 -9.12 -6.53 7.13
CA SER A 66 -10.28 -6.55 6.22
C SER A 66 -9.99 -5.96 4.84
N THR A 67 -8.88 -5.22 4.69
CA THR A 67 -8.43 -4.62 3.43
C THR A 67 -7.31 -5.43 2.77
N ALA A 68 -6.91 -6.55 3.37
CA ALA A 68 -5.81 -7.35 2.88
C ALA A 68 -6.15 -8.03 1.54
N LEU A 69 -5.35 -7.74 0.51
CA LEU A 69 -5.39 -8.39 -0.80
C LEU A 69 -4.10 -9.18 -1.02
N GLY A 70 -4.23 -10.40 -1.54
CA GLY A 70 -3.14 -11.36 -1.72
C GLY A 70 -3.44 -12.69 -1.05
N LYS A 71 -2.82 -13.77 -1.52
CA LYS A 71 -2.94 -15.11 -0.94
C LYS A 71 -1.59 -15.52 -0.38
N PHE A 72 -1.56 -15.97 0.87
CA PHE A 72 -0.50 -16.86 1.35
C PHE A 72 -0.65 -18.22 0.67
#